data_AF-A0A1Z8L5D7-F1
#
_entry.id   AF-A0A1Z8L5D7-F1
#
_cell.length_a   1.000
_cell.length_b   1.000
_cell.length_c   1.000
_cell.angle_alpha   90.00
_cell.angle_beta   90.00
_cell.angle_gamma   90.00
#
_symmetry.space_group_name_H-M   'P 1'
#
loop_
_entity.id
_entity.type
_entity.pdbx_description
1 polymer ?
#
loop_
_entity_poly.entity_id
_entity_poly.type
_entity_poly.pdbx_seq_one_letter_code
_entity_poly.pdbx_strand_id
1 'polypeptide(L)' 'MRDRIRKIVSFLLLCVLIIFCSLFSISNKLIVKINFFPLPFAVELPMYILIFFLIFIGFILGFLFFYLRKVL' A
#
# COMPACT_ATOMS: atom_id res chain seq x y z
N MET A 1 25.90 14.54 11.85
CA MET A 1 25.21 13.73 12.90
C MET A 1 23.70 13.59 12.64
N ARG A 2 22.99 14.69 12.27
CA ARG A 2 21.55 14.70 11.96
C ARG A 2 21.10 13.72 10.84
N ASP A 3 21.90 13.53 9.79
CA ASP A 3 21.56 12.59 8.70
C ASP A 3 21.60 11.12 9.11
N ARG A 4 22.45 10.75 10.08
CA ARG A 4 22.50 9.37 10.62
C ARG A 4 21.23 9.07 11.42
N ILE A 5 20.79 10.03 12.25
CA ILE A 5 19.55 9.91 13.03
C ILE A 5 18.34 9.80 12.07
N ARG A 6 18.27 10.64 11.02
CA ARG A 6 17.18 10.56 10.03
C ARG A 6 17.12 9.19 9.36
N LYS A 7 18.26 8.64 8.94
CA LYS A 7 18.34 7.30 8.35
C LYS A 7 17.88 6.20 9.31
N ILE A 8 18.31 6.26 10.58
CA ILE A 8 17.91 5.28 11.60
C ILE A 8 16.40 5.34 11.86
N VAL A 9 15.84 6.54 12.02
CA VAL A 9 14.40 6.73 12.23
C VAL A 9 13.60 6.22 11.02
N SER A 10 14.01 6.59 9.80
CA SER A 10 13.36 6.08 8.58
C SER A 10 13.45 4.56 8.46
N PHE A 11 14.60 3.97 8.80
CA PHE A 11 14.76 2.52 8.80
C PHE A 11 13.85 1.84 9.84
N LEU A 12 13.77 2.39 11.05
CA LEU A 12 12.93 1.85 12.11
C LEU A 12 11.44 1.93 11.75
N LEU A 13 10.99 3.04 11.17
CA LEU A 13 9.63 3.18 10.63
C LEU A 13 9.34 2.15 9.53
N LEU A 14 10.30 1.92 8.63
CA LEU A 14 10.17 0.93 7.57
C LEU A 14 10.07 -0.49 8.15
N CYS A 15 10.86 -0.82 9.18
CA CYS A 15 10.76 -2.10 9.88
C CYS A 15 9.38 -2.29 10.50
N VAL A 16 8.85 -1.29 11.21
CA VAL A 16 7.51 -1.35 11.81
C VAL A 16 6.44 -1.56 10.74
N LEU A 17 6.53 -0.84 9.62
CA LEU A 17 5.61 -0.99 8.50
C LEU A 17 5.65 -2.40 7.91
N ILE A 18 6.85 -2.97 7.69
CA ILE A 18 7.01 -4.33 7.17
C ILE A 18 6.41 -5.36 8.12
N ILE A 19 6.67 -5.24 9.42
CA ILE A 19 6.11 -6.14 10.43
C ILE A 19 4.58 -6.06 10.40
N PHE A 20 4.02 -4.86 10.38
CA PHE A 20 2.58 -4.66 10.30
C PHE A 20 1.97 -5.28 9.04
N CYS A 21 2.54 -5.00 7.86
CA CYS A 21 2.08 -5.58 6.59
C CYS A 21 2.18 -7.12 6.60
N SER A 22 3.24 -7.67 7.19
CA SER A 22 3.43 -9.11 7.27
C SER A 22 2.37 -9.76 8.15
N LEU A 23 2.14 -9.22 9.36
CA LEU A 23 1.10 -9.70 10.27
C LEU A 23 -0.28 -9.56 9.64
N PHE A 24 -0.56 -8.43 9.00
CA PHE A 24 -1.82 -8.18 8.30
C PHE A 24 -2.07 -9.21 7.19
N SER A 25 -1.06 -9.51 6.39
CA SER A 25 -1.14 -10.54 5.34
C SER A 25 -1.36 -11.93 5.92
N ILE A 26 -0.66 -12.28 6.99
CA ILE A 26 -0.80 -13.58 7.65
C ILE A 26 -2.21 -13.76 8.23
N SER A 27 -2.77 -12.73 8.87
CA SER A 27 -4.11 -12.77 9.45
C SER A 27 -5.24 -12.71 8.42
N ASN A 28 -5.02 -12.07 7.26
CA ASN A 28 -6.07 -11.82 6.26
C ASN A 28 -5.85 -12.59 4.95
N LYS A 29 -5.57 -13.90 5.05
CA LYS A 29 -5.41 -14.80 3.89
C LYS A 29 -6.72 -15.20 3.22
N LEU A 30 -7.85 -14.71 3.73
CA LEU A 30 -9.17 -14.99 3.17
C LEU A 30 -9.23 -14.54 1.71
N ILE A 31 -9.67 -15.44 0.84
CA ILE A 31 -9.86 -15.17 -0.58
C ILE A 31 -11.14 -14.38 -0.73
N VAL A 32 -11.03 -13.22 -1.38
CA VAL A 32 -12.18 -12.38 -1.75
C VAL A 32 -12.38 -12.44 -3.26
N LYS A 33 -13.65 -12.46 -3.67
CA LYS A 33 -14.05 -12.41 -5.08
C LYS A 33 -14.50 -11.01 -5.42
N ILE A 34 -13.82 -10.38 -6.37
CA ILE A 34 -14.12 -9.05 -6.88
C ILE A 34 -14.80 -9.22 -8.22
N ASN A 35 -16.06 -8.80 -8.31
CA ASN A 35 -16.83 -8.82 -9.56
C ASN A 35 -16.84 -7.42 -10.17
N PHE A 36 -16.38 -7.30 -11.41
CA PHE A 36 -16.28 -6.02 -12.12
C PHE A 36 -17.56 -5.70 -12.89
N PHE A 37 -18.68 -5.48 -12.21
CA PHE A 37 -19.94 -5.16 -12.88
C PHE A 37 -19.86 -3.81 -13.64
N PRO A 38 -20.37 -3.72 -14.90
CA PRO A 38 -21.12 -4.72 -15.66
C PRO A 38 -20.27 -5.69 -16.49
N LEU A 39 -18.94 -5.58 -16.46
CA LEU A 39 -18.07 -6.48 -17.19
C LEU A 39 -18.14 -7.90 -16.59
N PRO A 40 -18.13 -8.97 -17.42
CA PRO A 40 -18.19 -10.35 -16.96
C PRO A 40 -16.82 -10.86 -16.46
N PHE A 41 -16.09 -10.02 -15.73
CA PHE A 41 -14.80 -10.38 -15.13
C PHE A 41 -14.93 -10.51 -13.62
N ALA A 42 -14.38 -11.58 -13.08
CA ALA A 42 -14.25 -11.81 -11.66
C ALA A 42 -12.80 -12.16 -11.34
N VAL A 43 -12.26 -11.56 -10.28
CA VAL A 43 -10.89 -11.83 -9.81
C VAL A 43 -10.96 -12.33 -8.38
N GLU A 44 -10.31 -13.45 -8.13
CA GLU A 44 -10.19 -14.05 -6.80
C GLU A 44 -8.77 -13.84 -6.29
N LEU A 45 -8.64 -13.13 -5.18
CA LEU A 45 -7.35 -12.83 -4.58
C LEU A 45 -7.48 -12.73 -3.06
N PRO A 46 -6.39 -12.95 -2.30
CA PRO A 46 -6.39 -12.70 -0.86
C PRO A 46 -6.68 -11.24 -0.54
N MET A 47 -7.47 -11.00 0.51
CA MET A 47 -7.90 -9.66 0.94
C MET A 47 -6.72 -8.70 1.16
N TYR A 48 -5.59 -9.20 1.70
CA TYR A 48 -4.43 -8.36 1.92
C TYR A 48 -3.84 -7.77 0.63
N ILE A 49 -3.90 -8.51 -0.49
CA ILE A 49 -3.39 -8.03 -1.79
C ILE A 49 -4.23 -6.84 -2.25
N LEU A 50 -5.56 -6.95 -2.14
CA LEU A 50 -6.47 -5.86 -2.50
C LEU A 50 -6.17 -4.58 -1.71
N ILE A 51 -6.03 -4.74 -0.40
CA ILE A 51 -5.84 -3.61 0.51
C ILE A 51 -4.49 -2.92 0.25
N PHE A 52 -3.41 -3.70 0.10
CA PHE A 52 -2.11 -3.12 -0.23
C PHE A 52 -2.11 -2.44 -1.59
N PHE A 53 -2.80 -3.00 -2.57
CA PHE A 53 -2.94 -2.39 -3.90
C PHE A 53 -3.68 -1.04 -3.83
N LEU A 54 -4.79 -0.96 -3.08
CA LEU A 54 -5.54 0.29 -2.89
C LEU A 54 -4.72 1.36 -2.18
N ILE A 55 -4.00 0.99 -1.10
CA ILE A 55 -3.09 1.91 -0.40
C ILE A 55 -2.00 2.43 -1.36
N PHE A 56 -1.43 1.53 -2.17
CA PHE A 56 -0.41 1.87 -3.14
C PHE A 56 -0.93 2.83 -4.23
N ILE A 57 -2.13 2.59 -4.76
CA ILE A 57 -2.80 3.53 -5.68
C ILE A 57 -2.99 4.89 -5.02
N GLY A 58 -3.50 4.93 -3.79
CA GLY A 58 -3.67 6.19 -3.05
C GLY A 58 -2.37 6.97 -2.89
N PHE A 59 -1.26 6.27 -2.62
CA PHE A 59 0.07 6.86 -2.55
C PHE A 59 0.52 7.44 -3.90
N ILE A 60 0.36 6.69 -5.00
CA ILE A 60 0.68 7.17 -6.35
C ILE A 60 -0.15 8.40 -6.71
N LEU A 61 -1.45 8.39 -6.45
CA LEU A 61 -2.32 9.52 -6.72
C LEU A 61 -1.91 10.74 -5.89
N GLY A 62 -1.63 10.57 -4.60
CA GLY A 62 -1.14 11.65 -3.75
C GLY A 62 0.17 12.27 -4.24
N PHE A 63 1.13 11.43 -4.67
CA PHE A 63 2.36 11.89 -5.29
C PHE A 63 2.10 12.65 -6.59
N LEU A 64 1.22 12.12 -7.45
CA LEU A 64 0.84 12.73 -8.72
C LEU A 64 0.22 14.12 -8.49
N PHE A 65 -0.75 14.24 -7.59
CA PHE A 65 -1.36 15.54 -7.25
C PHE A 65 -0.37 16.54 -6.68
N PHE A 66 0.52 16.12 -5.77
CA PHE A 66 1.57 16.97 -5.24
C PHE A 66 2.51 17.47 -6.35
N TYR A 67 2.88 16.59 -7.27
CA TYR A 67 3.75 16.93 -8.39
C TYR A 67 3.06 17.87 -9.38
N LEU A 68 1.81 17.60 -9.77
CA LEU A 68 1.05 18.50 -10.65
C LEU A 68 0.94 19.90 -10.05
N ARG A 69 0.63 20.02 -8.76
CA ARG A 69 0.56 21.32 -8.08
C ARG A 69 1.89 22.07 -8.05
N LYS A 70 3.01 21.36 -8.08
CA LYS A 70 4.34 21.98 -8.11
C LYS A 70 4.71 22.50 -9.51
N VAL A 71 4.23 21.82 -10.55
CA VAL A 71 4.57 22.12 -11.95
C VAL A 71 3.66 23.20 -12.55
N LEU A 72 2.38 23.20 -12.19
CA LEU A 72 1.35 24.13 -12.67
C LEU A 72 1.24 25.36 -11.74
#